data_AF-A0A7Y4ZLC5-F1
#
_entry.id   AF-A0A7Y4ZLC5-F1
#
_cell.length_a   1.000
_cell.length_b   1.000
_cell.length_c   1.000
_cell.angle_alpha   90.00
_cell.angle_beta   90.00
_cell.angle_gamma   90.00
#
_symmetry.space_group_name_H-M   'P 1'
#
loop_
_entity.id
_entity.type
_entity.pdbx_description
1 polymer ?
#
loop_
_entity_poly.entity_id
_entity_poly.type
_entity_poly.pdbx_seq_one_letter_code
_entity_poly.pdbx_strand_id
1 'polypeptide(L)'
;MPKKLPVVRDVERLPPLYDGWMKELLRGGIPRETKATCGTCPMVDGDRGYRADTKCCTYHPRLPNFLVGSALADAATEAHMQQALRTQVHLVSPLGLLVPRDYLALYGVSTEAFGRARALRCPHYDEGVAPGEAGSTGGCSIWRHRNAVCSTYFCAHDRPLPADEFWTAARDLLGALEESLSVWALLEVGFPSESLERALSFEAKKKNDVPGGAPLHAHDHDRTVSDELTSFWRGWDDAPEALYRETYELVSGLGLDEALALLGIQGRFRSQRLQQRYGDLLRRAVPPTCSVAEMKFESTSAKTVTIFAEAHPETLEVPNSVIQALALFRQGNVKVALDELRDRGTPMEPALLQELFDYGILRKN
;
A
#
# COMPACT_ATOMS: atom_id res chain seq x y z
N MET A 1 20.73 -0.79 -27.10
CA MET A 1 19.41 -0.29 -27.56
C MET A 1 18.45 -0.34 -26.38
N PRO A 2 17.85 0.78 -25.93
CA PRO A 2 16.85 0.72 -24.88
C PRO A 2 15.66 -0.09 -25.41
N LYS A 3 15.32 -1.22 -24.76
CA LYS A 3 14.09 -1.96 -25.06
C LYS A 3 12.93 -0.98 -24.87
N LYS A 4 12.14 -0.74 -25.93
CA LYS A 4 10.91 0.06 -25.81
C LYS A 4 10.06 -0.55 -24.70
N LEU A 5 9.70 0.24 -23.70
CA LEU A 5 8.79 -0.18 -22.63
C LEU A 5 7.44 -0.55 -23.26
N PRO A 6 6.77 -1.62 -22.79
CA PRO A 6 5.45 -1.98 -23.27
C PRO A 6 4.47 -0.83 -23.00
N VAL A 7 3.60 -0.55 -23.97
CA VAL A 7 2.53 0.46 -23.82
C VAL A 7 1.45 -0.13 -22.90
N VAL A 8 1.32 0.43 -21.71
CA VAL A 8 0.27 0.10 -20.74
C VAL A 8 -0.98 0.92 -21.11
N ARG A 9 -2.10 0.24 -21.40
CA ARG A 9 -3.34 0.89 -21.85
C ARG A 9 -4.25 1.31 -20.69
N ASP A 10 -4.34 0.47 -19.66
CA ASP A 10 -5.06 0.76 -18.42
C ASP A 10 -4.06 1.05 -17.31
N VAL A 11 -4.07 2.28 -16.82
CA VAL A 11 -3.12 2.77 -15.83
C VAL A 11 -3.76 2.89 -14.45
N GLU A 12 -3.02 2.47 -13.43
CA GLU A 12 -3.41 2.65 -12.04
C GLU A 12 -3.41 4.14 -11.67
N ARG A 13 -4.34 4.53 -10.79
CA ARG A 13 -4.50 5.92 -10.38
C ARG A 13 -3.99 6.13 -8.96
N LEU A 14 -2.97 6.97 -8.84
CA LEU A 14 -2.44 7.42 -7.56
C LEU A 14 -3.00 8.80 -7.18
N PRO A 15 -2.92 9.20 -5.89
CA PRO A 15 -3.07 10.59 -5.48
C PRO A 15 -2.28 11.55 -6.39
N PRO A 16 -2.82 12.74 -6.74
CA PRO A 16 -2.20 13.64 -7.72
C PRO A 16 -0.72 13.95 -7.46
N LEU A 17 -0.35 14.16 -6.19
CA LEU A 17 1.05 14.42 -5.80
C LEU A 17 1.97 13.24 -6.17
N TYR A 18 1.55 12.01 -5.83
CA TYR A 18 2.32 10.81 -6.14
C TYR A 18 2.30 10.46 -7.62
N ASP A 19 1.17 10.68 -8.28
CA ASP A 19 1.00 10.39 -9.72
C ASP A 19 2.03 11.16 -10.56
N GLY A 20 2.25 12.45 -10.26
CA GLY A 20 3.29 13.26 -10.92
C GLY A 20 4.69 12.66 -10.75
N TRP A 21 5.10 12.44 -9.51
CA TRP A 21 6.40 11.87 -9.17
C TRP A 21 6.62 10.46 -9.76
N MET A 22 5.60 9.61 -9.71
CA MET A 22 5.69 8.24 -10.22
C MET A 22 5.78 8.19 -11.75
N LYS A 23 5.06 9.06 -12.46
CA LYS A 23 5.17 9.19 -13.93
C LYS A 23 6.58 9.60 -14.34
N GLU A 24 7.17 10.56 -13.64
CA GLU A 24 8.53 11.02 -13.88
C GLU A 24 9.56 9.91 -13.58
N LEU A 25 9.43 9.24 -12.43
CA LEU A 25 10.37 8.22 -11.97
C LEU A 25 10.37 6.97 -12.86
N LEU A 26 9.17 6.51 -13.25
CA LEU A 26 9.00 5.25 -13.96
C LEU A 26 9.01 5.41 -15.48
N ARG A 27 8.76 6.62 -15.99
CA ARG A 27 8.71 6.94 -17.43
C ARG A 27 7.74 6.04 -18.22
N GLY A 28 6.66 5.61 -17.56
CA GLY A 28 5.64 4.73 -18.09
C GLY A 28 4.43 4.67 -17.15
N GLY A 29 3.30 4.20 -17.66
CA GLY A 29 2.10 3.97 -16.85
C GLY A 29 2.27 2.75 -15.96
N ILE A 30 1.81 2.81 -14.72
CA ILE A 30 1.72 1.64 -13.85
C ILE A 30 0.52 0.81 -14.32
N PRO A 31 0.67 -0.49 -14.64
CA PRO A 31 -0.47 -1.33 -14.98
C PRO A 31 -1.53 -1.30 -13.87
N ARG A 32 -2.79 -1.12 -14.24
CA ARG A 32 -3.92 -1.22 -13.31
C ARG A 32 -4.03 -2.63 -12.74
N GLU A 33 -4.30 -2.76 -11.44
CA GLU A 33 -4.63 -4.04 -10.80
C GLU A 33 -6.12 -4.35 -10.98
N THR A 34 -6.46 -5.09 -12.04
CA THR A 34 -7.87 -5.29 -12.42
C THR A 34 -8.63 -6.24 -11.51
N LYS A 35 -7.94 -7.09 -10.75
CA LYS A 35 -8.54 -7.94 -9.71
C LYS A 35 -8.90 -7.19 -8.43
N ALA A 36 -8.38 -6.00 -8.19
CA ALA A 36 -8.61 -5.23 -6.96
C ALA A 36 -9.68 -4.14 -7.17
N THR A 37 -10.92 -4.54 -7.43
CA THR A 37 -12.04 -3.62 -7.66
C THR A 37 -12.83 -3.40 -6.38
N CYS A 38 -12.80 -2.18 -5.84
CA CYS A 38 -13.52 -1.90 -4.59
C CYS A 38 -15.03 -2.02 -4.76
N GLY A 39 -15.62 -1.68 -5.91
CA GLY A 39 -17.08 -1.71 -6.08
C GLY A 39 -17.65 -3.12 -6.20
N THR A 40 -16.92 -4.04 -6.83
CA THR A 40 -17.19 -5.48 -6.84
C THR A 40 -16.13 -6.20 -6.01
N CYS A 41 -16.15 -5.95 -4.69
CA CYS A 41 -15.05 -6.31 -3.81
C CYS A 41 -14.81 -7.83 -3.75
N PRO A 42 -13.69 -8.35 -4.29
CA PRO A 42 -13.42 -9.79 -4.33
C PRO A 42 -13.27 -10.40 -2.93
N MET A 43 -12.95 -9.58 -1.93
CA MET A 43 -12.80 -10.01 -0.55
C MET A 43 -14.14 -10.28 0.14
N VAL A 44 -15.21 -9.63 -0.33
CA VAL A 44 -16.58 -9.80 0.17
C VAL A 44 -17.24 -10.98 -0.54
N ASP A 45 -17.06 -11.08 -1.85
CA ASP A 45 -17.68 -12.14 -2.67
C ASP A 45 -16.96 -13.50 -2.52
N GLY A 46 -15.73 -13.51 -2.03
CA GLY A 46 -14.94 -14.72 -1.78
C GLY A 46 -15.04 -15.27 -0.35
N ASP A 47 -14.35 -16.39 -0.11
CA ASP A 47 -14.39 -17.13 1.17
C ASP A 47 -13.61 -16.46 2.32
N ARG A 48 -13.08 -15.25 2.10
CA ARG A 48 -12.30 -14.53 3.13
C ARG A 48 -13.19 -13.86 4.17
N GLY A 49 -14.51 -13.84 3.99
CA GLY A 49 -15.47 -13.41 5.02
C GLY A 49 -15.39 -11.92 5.36
N TYR A 50 -14.96 -11.07 4.44
CA TYR A 50 -14.93 -9.62 4.67
C TYR A 50 -16.35 -9.08 4.66
N ARG A 51 -16.58 -8.02 5.45
CA ARG A 51 -17.89 -7.39 5.50
C ARG A 51 -18.06 -6.43 4.33
N ALA A 52 -19.25 -6.41 3.73
CA ALA A 52 -19.61 -5.46 2.68
C ALA A 52 -19.51 -3.99 3.13
N ASP A 53 -19.79 -3.70 4.41
CA ASP A 53 -19.83 -2.37 5.01
C ASP A 53 -18.48 -1.86 5.55
N THR A 54 -17.40 -2.64 5.35
CA THR A 54 -16.02 -2.21 5.67
C THR A 54 -15.02 -2.55 4.57
N LYS A 55 -15.17 -3.68 3.86
CA LYS A 55 -14.20 -4.21 2.89
C LYS A 55 -12.79 -4.21 3.49
N CYS A 56 -11.75 -3.86 2.74
CA CYS A 56 -10.40 -3.66 3.28
C CYS A 56 -10.20 -2.31 4.01
N CYS A 57 -11.23 -1.44 4.09
CA CYS A 57 -11.15 -0.14 4.76
C CYS A 57 -11.31 -0.25 6.29
N THR A 58 -10.59 -1.20 6.90
CA THR A 58 -10.41 -1.31 8.36
C THR A 58 -9.00 -0.89 8.79
N TYR A 59 -8.25 -0.28 7.88
CA TYR A 59 -6.99 0.39 8.17
C TYR A 59 -7.25 1.87 8.47
N HIS A 60 -6.79 2.36 9.62
CA HIS A 60 -6.83 3.78 9.95
C HIS A 60 -5.53 4.46 9.49
N PRO A 61 -5.55 5.27 8.40
CA PRO A 61 -4.35 5.89 7.88
C PRO A 61 -3.88 7.03 8.79
N ARG A 62 -2.57 7.08 9.00
CA ARG A 62 -1.89 8.34 9.32
C ARG A 62 -1.87 9.21 8.07
N LEU A 63 -2.24 10.48 8.19
CA LEU A 63 -2.09 11.46 7.10
C LEU A 63 -1.02 12.49 7.50
N PRO A 64 0.07 12.67 6.73
CA PRO A 64 1.01 13.75 6.99
C PRO A 64 0.34 15.12 6.75
N ASN A 65 0.86 16.15 7.42
CA ASN A 65 0.35 17.53 7.37
C ASN A 65 0.02 18.04 5.95
N PHE A 66 0.90 17.81 4.98
CA PHE A 66 0.70 18.27 3.60
C PHE A 66 -0.41 17.49 2.86
N LEU A 67 -0.70 16.23 3.23
CA LEU A 67 -1.86 15.51 2.68
C LEU A 67 -3.17 15.97 3.32
N VAL A 68 -3.14 16.33 4.61
CA VAL A 68 -4.27 17.00 5.26
C VAL A 68 -4.53 18.34 4.57
N GLY A 69 -3.48 19.12 4.31
CA GLY A 69 -3.56 20.37 3.56
C GLY A 69 -4.08 20.19 2.14
N SER A 70 -3.62 19.15 1.43
CA SER A 70 -4.12 18.78 0.10
C SER A 70 -5.63 18.48 0.12
N ALA A 71 -6.09 17.74 1.12
CA ALA A 71 -7.52 17.43 1.28
C ALA A 71 -8.35 18.66 1.67
N LEU A 72 -7.78 19.60 2.43
CA LEU A 72 -8.41 20.88 2.75
C LEU A 72 -8.47 21.82 1.53
N ALA A 73 -7.47 21.78 0.64
CA ALA A 73 -7.41 22.58 -0.58
C ALA A 73 -8.32 22.08 -1.71
N ASP A 74 -8.74 20.81 -1.66
CA ASP A 74 -9.67 20.22 -2.63
C ASP A 74 -11.12 20.40 -2.18
N ALA A 75 -11.88 21.21 -2.92
CA ALA A 75 -13.29 21.50 -2.64
C ALA A 75 -14.17 20.23 -2.51
N ALA A 76 -13.79 19.12 -3.15
CA ALA A 76 -14.52 17.86 -3.03
C ALA A 76 -14.33 17.16 -1.67
N THR A 77 -13.25 17.47 -0.94
CA THR A 77 -12.87 16.79 0.30
C THR A 77 -12.74 17.72 1.51
N GLU A 78 -12.73 19.03 1.28
CA GLU A 78 -12.52 20.06 2.30
C GLU A 78 -13.48 19.91 3.50
N ALA A 79 -14.79 19.87 3.25
CA ALA A 79 -15.79 19.77 4.31
C ALA A 79 -15.62 18.50 5.15
N HIS A 80 -15.27 17.37 4.50
CA HIS A 80 -14.99 16.11 5.20
C HIS A 80 -13.73 16.21 6.05
N MET A 81 -12.65 16.78 5.51
CA MET A 81 -11.40 16.91 6.26
C MET A 81 -11.56 17.86 7.45
N GLN A 82 -12.25 18.99 7.29
CA GLN A 82 -12.59 19.89 8.40
C GLN A 82 -13.40 19.18 9.49
N GLN A 83 -14.37 18.35 9.09
CA GLN A 83 -15.12 17.53 10.05
C GLN A 83 -14.25 16.49 10.75
N ALA A 84 -13.33 15.85 10.03
CA ALA A 84 -12.37 14.91 10.61
C ALA A 84 -11.48 15.61 11.66
N LEU A 85 -10.91 16.78 11.34
CA LEU A 85 -10.10 17.56 12.29
C LEU A 85 -10.86 17.94 13.56
N ARG A 86 -12.14 18.32 13.45
CA ARG A 86 -12.99 18.63 14.62
C ARG A 86 -13.34 17.40 15.46
N THR A 87 -13.70 16.29 14.81
CA THR A 87 -14.18 15.08 15.51
C THR A 87 -13.04 14.20 16.03
N GLN A 88 -11.84 14.36 15.48
CA GLN A 88 -10.64 13.62 15.83
C GLN A 88 -9.57 14.53 16.41
N VAL A 89 -9.97 15.60 17.09
CA VAL A 89 -9.06 16.59 17.67
C VAL A 89 -7.97 15.97 18.56
N HIS A 90 -8.24 14.83 19.21
CA HIS A 90 -7.29 14.03 19.98
C HIS A 90 -6.19 13.33 19.14
N LEU A 91 -6.25 13.42 17.81
CA LEU A 91 -5.28 12.87 16.86
C LEU A 91 -4.59 13.97 16.03
N VAL A 92 -4.99 15.23 16.19
CA VAL A 92 -4.53 16.36 15.38
C VAL A 92 -3.19 16.87 15.91
N SER A 93 -2.14 16.77 15.08
CA SER A 93 -0.77 17.18 15.42
C SER A 93 -0.14 18.03 14.32
N PRO A 94 0.93 18.80 14.59
CA PRO A 94 1.63 19.54 13.54
C PRO A 94 2.18 18.64 12.42
N LEU A 95 2.48 17.37 12.72
CA LEU A 95 2.94 16.37 11.74
C LEU A 95 1.81 15.81 10.87
N GLY A 96 0.55 16.10 11.22
CA GLY A 96 -0.66 15.71 10.52
C GLY A 96 -1.68 15.00 11.41
N LEU A 97 -2.54 14.19 10.80
CA LEU A 97 -3.56 13.40 11.49
C LEU A 97 -2.98 12.03 11.88
N LEU A 98 -2.92 11.78 13.19
CA LEU A 98 -2.34 10.57 13.77
C LEU A 98 -3.35 9.41 13.81
N VAL A 99 -2.85 8.23 14.17
CA VAL A 99 -3.67 7.03 14.38
C VAL A 99 -3.98 6.86 15.87
N PRO A 100 -5.22 6.47 16.26
CA PRO A 100 -5.59 6.19 17.65
C PRO A 100 -4.75 5.06 18.25
N ARG A 101 -4.38 5.20 19.52
CA ARG A 101 -3.53 4.23 20.21
C ARG A 101 -4.26 2.93 20.53
N ASP A 102 -5.52 3.02 20.91
CA ASP A 102 -6.41 1.87 21.11
C ASP A 102 -6.59 1.07 19.81
N TYR A 103 -6.74 1.75 18.67
CA TYR A 103 -6.74 1.13 17.36
C TYR A 103 -5.43 0.38 17.09
N LEU A 104 -4.26 0.99 17.31
CA LEU A 104 -2.96 0.32 17.06
C LEU A 104 -2.79 -0.93 17.94
N ALA A 105 -3.19 -0.86 19.21
CA ALA A 105 -3.14 -1.98 20.13
C ALA A 105 -4.04 -3.14 19.66
N LEU A 106 -5.27 -2.84 19.26
CA LEU A 106 -6.22 -3.84 18.74
C LEU A 106 -5.76 -4.42 17.40
N TYR A 107 -5.30 -3.56 16.48
CA TYR A 107 -4.89 -3.95 15.13
C TYR A 107 -3.68 -4.89 15.15
N GLY A 108 -2.71 -4.64 16.04
CA GLY A 108 -1.51 -5.47 16.16
C GLY A 108 -1.75 -6.89 16.64
N VAL A 109 -2.82 -7.14 17.40
CA VAL A 109 -3.14 -8.47 17.96
C VAL A 109 -4.30 -9.17 17.24
N SER A 110 -5.06 -8.45 16.40
CA SER A 110 -6.30 -8.94 15.78
C SER A 110 -6.18 -9.10 14.27
N THR A 111 -5.25 -9.93 13.80
CA THR A 111 -5.05 -10.16 12.35
C THR A 111 -6.31 -10.66 11.65
N GLU A 112 -7.15 -11.45 12.33
CA GLU A 112 -8.44 -11.92 11.79
C GLU A 112 -9.53 -10.83 11.75
N ALA A 113 -9.36 -9.71 12.46
CA ALA A 113 -10.34 -8.63 12.48
C ALA A 113 -10.26 -7.74 11.25
N PHE A 114 -9.15 -7.76 10.51
CA PHE A 114 -8.97 -6.96 9.30
C PHE A 114 -10.03 -7.33 8.25
N GLY A 115 -10.77 -6.32 7.80
CA GLY A 115 -11.91 -6.42 6.91
C GLY A 115 -13.15 -7.13 7.46
N ARG A 116 -13.10 -7.62 8.70
CA ARG A 116 -14.18 -8.38 9.35
C ARG A 116 -14.80 -7.67 10.55
N ALA A 117 -14.11 -6.70 11.16
CA ALA A 117 -14.60 -5.96 12.32
C ALA A 117 -15.09 -4.56 11.95
N ARG A 118 -16.40 -4.31 12.07
CA ARG A 118 -16.99 -2.98 11.86
C ARG A 118 -16.42 -1.91 12.79
N ALA A 119 -16.01 -2.30 14.00
CA ALA A 119 -15.38 -1.40 14.97
C ALA A 119 -14.04 -0.81 14.48
N LEU A 120 -13.36 -1.47 13.54
CA LEU A 120 -12.11 -1.00 12.95
C LEU A 120 -12.30 -0.16 11.68
N ARG A 121 -13.55 0.14 11.30
CA ARG A 121 -13.84 0.89 10.06
C ARG A 121 -13.10 2.22 10.05
N CYS A 122 -12.38 2.47 8.96
CA CYS A 122 -11.66 3.71 8.71
C CYS A 122 -12.62 4.90 8.81
N PRO A 123 -12.24 6.01 9.47
CA PRO A 123 -13.11 7.18 9.59
C PRO A 123 -13.35 7.90 8.26
N HIS A 124 -12.55 7.61 7.22
CA HIS A 124 -12.73 8.16 5.89
C HIS A 124 -13.49 7.21 4.95
N TYR A 125 -13.99 6.07 5.46
CA TYR A 125 -14.88 5.21 4.69
C TYR A 125 -16.17 5.97 4.37
N ASP A 126 -16.53 5.99 3.10
CA ASP A 126 -17.77 6.60 2.61
C ASP A 126 -18.74 5.48 2.25
N GLU A 127 -19.93 5.48 2.87
CA GLU A 127 -21.01 4.52 2.55
C GLU A 127 -21.63 4.80 1.17
N GLY A 128 -21.35 5.97 0.57
CA GLY A 128 -21.72 6.37 -0.77
C GLY A 128 -21.01 5.58 -1.89
N VAL A 129 -21.10 6.10 -3.11
CA VAL A 129 -20.62 5.40 -4.32
C VAL A 129 -19.09 5.37 -4.36
N ALA A 130 -18.48 4.21 -4.63
CA ALA A 130 -17.03 4.12 -4.69
C ALA A 130 -16.49 4.93 -5.89
N PRO A 131 -15.38 5.68 -5.72
CA PRO A 131 -14.81 6.48 -6.80
C PRO A 131 -14.48 5.62 -8.03
N GLY A 132 -14.99 6.02 -9.19
CA GLY A 132 -14.64 5.41 -10.48
C GLY A 132 -15.49 4.20 -10.92
N GLU A 133 -16.51 3.79 -10.15
CA GLU A 133 -17.37 2.65 -10.50
C GLU A 133 -18.85 2.98 -10.24
N ALA A 134 -19.61 3.26 -11.31
CA ALA A 134 -21.05 3.53 -11.21
C ALA A 134 -21.81 2.32 -10.65
N GLY A 135 -22.66 2.54 -9.64
CA GLY A 135 -23.46 1.47 -9.00
C GLY A 135 -22.77 0.71 -7.87
N SER A 136 -21.55 1.10 -7.49
CA SER A 136 -20.86 0.58 -6.30
C SER A 136 -21.26 1.33 -5.03
N THR A 137 -21.14 0.70 -3.85
CA THR A 137 -21.20 1.37 -2.53
C THR A 137 -19.86 1.16 -1.81
N GLY A 138 -19.47 1.99 -0.84
CA GLY A 138 -18.24 1.80 -0.07
C GLY A 138 -17.00 2.40 -0.74
N GLY A 139 -16.92 3.73 -0.71
CA GLY A 139 -15.84 4.57 -1.21
C GLY A 139 -14.89 5.08 -0.13
N CYS A 140 -14.02 6.01 -0.53
CA CYS A 140 -13.11 6.71 0.38
C CYS A 140 -13.24 8.21 0.13
N SER A 141 -13.73 8.92 1.14
CA SER A 141 -13.93 10.39 1.13
C SER A 141 -12.64 11.18 0.91
N ILE A 142 -11.47 10.57 1.16
CA ILE A 142 -10.16 11.18 0.90
C ILE A 142 -9.39 10.44 -0.20
N TRP A 143 -10.06 9.71 -1.10
CA TRP A 143 -9.40 8.78 -2.05
C TRP A 143 -8.23 9.41 -2.83
N ARG A 144 -8.37 10.69 -3.21
CA ARG A 144 -7.36 11.49 -3.94
C ARG A 144 -6.19 11.97 -3.08
N HIS A 145 -6.29 11.87 -1.75
CA HIS A 145 -5.36 12.39 -0.75
C HIS A 145 -4.94 11.32 0.26
N ARG A 146 -5.05 10.04 -0.15
CA ARG A 146 -4.67 8.89 0.67
C ARG A 146 -3.17 8.85 0.87
N ASN A 147 -2.74 8.34 2.03
CA ASN A 147 -1.33 8.11 2.32
C ASN A 147 -0.72 6.99 1.46
N ALA A 148 0.58 6.76 1.60
CA ALA A 148 1.34 5.74 0.89
C ALA A 148 0.69 4.36 1.04
N VAL A 149 0.39 3.93 2.27
CA VAL A 149 -0.19 2.60 2.55
C VAL A 149 -1.48 2.39 1.80
N CYS A 150 -2.45 3.31 1.93
CA CYS A 150 -3.75 3.18 1.28
C CYS A 150 -3.69 3.33 -0.24
N SER A 151 -2.70 4.05 -0.76
CA SER A 151 -2.53 4.29 -2.20
C SER A 151 -1.85 3.14 -2.93
N THR A 152 -1.12 2.29 -2.20
CA THR A 152 -0.37 1.15 -2.75
C THR A 152 -0.87 -0.19 -2.21
N TYR A 153 -2.04 -0.24 -1.60
CA TYR A 153 -2.63 -1.48 -1.10
C TYR A 153 -3.63 -2.04 -2.11
N PHE A 154 -3.39 -3.30 -2.51
CA PHE A 154 -4.27 -4.07 -3.39
C PHE A 154 -4.56 -5.40 -2.72
N CYS A 155 -5.85 -5.79 -2.70
CA CYS A 155 -6.28 -7.02 -2.03
C CYS A 155 -6.06 -8.28 -2.90
N ALA A 156 -5.88 -8.09 -4.20
CA ALA A 156 -5.58 -9.12 -5.20
C ALA A 156 -4.77 -8.48 -6.33
N HIS A 157 -3.91 -9.27 -6.97
CA HIS A 157 -2.99 -8.78 -8.00
C HIS A 157 -3.15 -9.52 -9.33
N ASP A 158 -2.99 -8.81 -10.44
CA ASP A 158 -2.97 -9.43 -11.77
C ASP A 158 -1.73 -10.31 -11.96
N ARG A 159 -0.61 -9.93 -11.35
CA ARG A 159 0.65 -10.69 -11.29
C ARG A 159 1.15 -10.77 -9.84
N PRO A 160 0.74 -11.79 -9.07
CA PRO A 160 0.88 -11.83 -7.60
C PRO A 160 2.23 -11.37 -7.05
N LEU A 161 3.29 -12.13 -7.31
CA LEU A 161 4.61 -11.86 -6.76
C LEU A 161 5.24 -10.56 -7.33
N PRO A 162 5.32 -10.34 -8.66
CA PRO A 162 5.90 -9.10 -9.18
C PRO A 162 5.14 -7.82 -8.75
N ALA A 163 3.81 -7.90 -8.64
CA ALA A 163 2.99 -6.78 -8.20
C ALA A 163 3.19 -6.48 -6.72
N ASP A 164 3.14 -7.50 -5.85
CA ASP A 164 3.38 -7.32 -4.42
C ASP A 164 4.76 -6.71 -4.13
N GLU A 165 5.81 -7.19 -4.81
CA GLU A 165 7.15 -6.63 -4.70
C GLU A 165 7.22 -5.17 -5.17
N PHE A 166 6.53 -4.83 -6.26
CA PHE A 166 6.45 -3.48 -6.79
C PHE A 166 5.70 -2.53 -5.84
N TRP A 167 4.49 -2.90 -5.43
CA TRP A 167 3.64 -2.09 -4.56
C TRP A 167 4.24 -1.93 -3.16
N THR A 168 4.92 -2.95 -2.65
CA THR A 168 5.74 -2.83 -1.44
C THR A 168 6.88 -1.82 -1.62
N ALA A 169 7.62 -1.88 -2.73
CA ALA A 169 8.68 -0.91 -2.99
C ALA A 169 8.14 0.52 -3.18
N ALA A 170 6.95 0.67 -3.78
CA ALA A 170 6.28 1.95 -3.93
C ALA A 170 5.84 2.51 -2.58
N ARG A 171 5.19 1.69 -1.74
CA ARG A 171 4.83 2.03 -0.37
C ARG A 171 6.03 2.50 0.43
N ASP A 172 7.14 1.75 0.33
CA ASP A 172 8.37 2.02 1.06
C ASP A 172 9.01 3.35 0.64
N LEU A 173 8.97 3.73 -0.64
CA LEU A 173 9.46 5.02 -1.11
C LEU A 173 8.52 6.15 -0.68
N LEU A 174 7.22 6.01 -0.95
CA LEU A 174 6.23 7.04 -0.66
C LEU A 174 6.11 7.30 0.84
N GLY A 175 6.10 6.27 1.68
CA GLY A 175 6.07 6.43 3.14
C GLY A 175 7.32 7.14 3.68
N ALA A 176 8.50 6.88 3.09
CA ALA A 176 9.71 7.63 3.45
C ALA A 176 9.59 9.11 3.05
N LEU A 177 9.07 9.40 1.86
CA LEU A 177 8.79 10.77 1.41
C LEU A 177 7.79 11.45 2.35
N GLU A 178 6.69 10.80 2.73
CA GLU A 178 5.68 11.36 3.64
C GLU A 178 6.29 11.78 4.98
N GLU A 179 7.12 10.92 5.57
CA GLU A 179 7.78 11.22 6.85
C GLU A 179 8.74 12.41 6.71
N SER A 180 9.62 12.40 5.71
CA SER A 180 10.60 13.47 5.54
C SER A 180 10.00 14.80 5.10
N LEU A 181 9.03 14.78 4.18
CA LEU A 181 8.37 15.98 3.69
C LEU A 181 7.48 16.64 4.76
N SER A 182 6.85 15.85 5.62
CA SER A 182 6.08 16.37 6.75
C SER A 182 6.96 17.22 7.68
N VAL A 183 8.15 16.72 8.00
CA VAL A 183 9.13 17.43 8.85
C VAL A 183 9.75 18.62 8.13
N TRP A 184 10.18 18.42 6.89
CA TRP A 184 10.76 19.48 6.07
C TRP A 184 9.81 20.66 5.93
N ALA A 185 8.54 20.43 5.61
CA ALA A 185 7.56 21.49 5.43
C ALA A 185 7.35 22.30 6.73
N LEU A 186 7.39 21.65 7.90
CA LEU A 186 7.34 22.36 9.19
C LEU A 186 8.57 23.25 9.41
N LEU A 187 9.76 22.81 9.01
CA LEU A 187 10.97 23.64 9.12
C LEU A 187 10.88 24.87 8.20
N GLU A 188 10.39 24.71 6.98
CA GLU A 188 10.27 25.80 6.00
C GLU A 188 9.24 26.86 6.41
N VAL A 189 8.12 26.47 7.03
CA VAL A 189 7.15 27.45 7.59
C VAL A 189 7.65 28.10 8.89
N GLY A 190 8.86 27.78 9.35
CA GLY A 190 9.45 28.33 10.58
C GLY A 190 8.81 27.77 11.86
N PHE A 191 8.32 26.53 11.83
CA PHE A 191 7.73 25.88 13.00
C PHE A 191 8.78 25.74 14.13
N PRO A 192 8.43 26.02 15.41
CA PRO A 192 9.42 26.02 16.49
C PRO A 192 10.12 24.66 16.65
N SER A 193 11.45 24.65 16.59
CA SER A 193 12.24 23.41 16.62
C SER A 193 12.04 22.59 17.90
N GLU A 194 11.85 23.24 19.06
CA GLU A 194 11.57 22.56 20.32
C GLU A 194 10.23 21.80 20.27
N SER A 195 9.20 22.42 19.69
CA SER A 195 7.89 21.79 19.50
C SER A 195 7.96 20.62 18.52
N LEU A 196 8.71 20.80 17.43
CA LEU A 196 8.96 19.74 16.45
C LEU A 196 9.70 18.55 17.06
N GLU A 197 10.74 18.80 17.85
CA GLU A 197 11.49 17.74 18.55
C GLU A 197 10.59 16.93 19.49
N ARG A 198 9.68 17.60 20.22
CA ARG A 198 8.70 16.93 21.08
C ARG A 198 7.74 16.06 20.27
N ALA A 199 7.18 16.58 19.18
CA ALA A 199 6.28 15.85 18.30
C ALA A 199 6.97 14.60 17.69
N LEU A 200 8.21 14.75 17.21
CA LEU A 200 9.01 13.64 16.69
C LEU A 200 9.35 12.60 17.74
N SER A 201 9.72 13.04 18.94
CA SER A 201 10.02 12.15 20.07
C SER A 201 8.80 11.34 20.49
N PHE A 202 7.62 11.96 20.50
CA PHE A 202 6.35 11.29 20.77
C PHE A 202 6.07 10.19 19.74
N GLU A 203 6.28 10.46 18.47
CA GLU A 203 6.08 9.46 17.41
C GLU A 203 7.13 8.34 17.40
N ALA A 204 8.39 8.67 17.69
CA ALA A 204 9.47 7.69 17.74
C ALA A 204 9.24 6.66 18.86
N LYS A 205 8.76 7.10 20.03
CA LYS A 205 8.36 6.20 21.13
C LYS A 205 7.31 5.19 20.66
N LYS A 206 6.30 5.64 19.90
CA LYS A 206 5.25 4.76 19.35
C LYS A 206 5.76 3.69 18.39
N LYS A 207 6.81 3.97 17.60
CA LYS A 207 7.39 2.98 16.67
C LYS A 207 8.22 1.90 17.38
N ASN A 208 8.82 2.23 18.52
CA ASN A 208 9.75 1.36 19.23
C ASN A 208 9.10 0.53 20.35
N ASP A 209 7.84 0.79 20.69
CA ASP A 209 7.08 -0.05 21.61
C ASP A 209 6.68 -1.38 20.93
N VAL A 210 7.34 -2.44 21.40
CA VAL A 210 7.24 -3.88 21.09
C VAL A 210 5.77 -4.40 21.04
N PRO A 211 5.46 -5.55 20.39
CA PRO A 211 4.16 -6.20 20.50
C PRO A 211 3.76 -6.40 21.97
N GLY A 212 2.81 -5.59 22.44
CA GLY A 212 2.52 -5.38 23.86
C GLY A 212 2.11 -3.94 24.18
N GLY A 213 2.55 -2.97 23.37
CA GLY A 213 2.06 -1.58 23.32
C GLY A 213 2.43 -0.72 24.54
N ALA A 214 2.75 0.56 24.32
CA ALA A 214 2.77 1.52 25.42
C ALA A 214 1.41 1.56 26.14
N PRO A 215 1.38 1.80 27.47
CA PRO A 215 0.15 1.78 28.24
C PRO A 215 -0.88 2.76 27.67
N LEU A 216 -2.09 2.27 27.43
CA LEU A 216 -3.24 3.10 27.07
C LEU A 216 -3.64 3.95 28.28
N HIS A 217 -3.95 5.21 28.05
CA HIS A 217 -4.42 6.14 29.07
C HIS A 217 -5.92 6.42 28.91
N ALA A 218 -6.56 6.99 29.94
CA ALA A 218 -8.00 7.31 29.89
C ALA A 218 -8.37 8.16 28.66
N HIS A 219 -7.54 9.15 28.32
CA HIS A 219 -7.78 10.01 27.15
C HIS A 219 -7.77 9.26 25.81
N ASP A 220 -7.06 8.12 25.71
CA ASP A 220 -7.07 7.28 24.50
C ASP A 220 -8.43 6.63 24.29
N HIS A 221 -9.10 6.21 25.37
CA HIS A 221 -10.44 5.62 25.33
C HIS A 221 -11.55 6.66 25.24
N ASP A 222 -11.39 7.78 25.96
CA ASP A 222 -12.36 8.87 26.01
C ASP A 222 -12.29 9.78 24.77
N ARG A 223 -11.28 9.60 23.91
CA ARG A 223 -11.05 10.39 22.69
C ARG A 223 -10.88 11.88 22.98
N THR A 224 -10.20 12.19 24.06
CA THR A 224 -9.91 13.57 24.52
C THR A 224 -8.48 13.96 24.19
N VAL A 225 -8.25 15.27 23.99
CA VAL A 225 -6.91 15.81 23.70
C VAL A 225 -6.03 15.66 24.94
N SER A 226 -4.83 15.11 24.77
CA SER A 226 -3.83 15.04 25.84
C SER A 226 -3.04 16.35 25.94
N ASP A 227 -2.57 16.70 27.14
CA ASP A 227 -1.68 17.85 27.36
C ASP A 227 -0.41 17.77 26.50
N GLU A 228 0.07 16.55 26.25
CA GLU A 228 1.23 16.30 25.39
C GLU A 228 0.96 16.77 23.95
N LEU A 229 -0.19 16.40 23.36
CA LEU A 229 -0.57 16.79 22.00
C LEU A 229 -0.78 18.31 21.88
N THR A 230 -1.44 18.93 22.86
CA THR A 230 -1.60 20.39 22.94
C THR A 230 -0.23 21.09 22.96
N SER A 231 0.74 20.52 23.67
CA SER A 231 2.07 21.14 23.82
C SER A 231 2.86 21.26 22.51
N PHE A 232 2.47 20.54 21.45
CA PHE A 232 3.17 20.56 20.17
C PHE A 232 2.87 21.82 19.35
N TRP A 233 1.70 22.45 19.52
CA TRP A 233 1.20 23.43 18.55
C TRP A 233 1.79 24.84 18.66
N ARG A 234 2.39 25.18 19.82
CA ARG A 234 2.96 26.51 20.18
C ARG A 234 3.08 27.52 19.01
N GLY A 235 2.12 28.42 18.91
CA GLY A 235 2.07 29.49 17.91
C GLY A 235 1.11 29.21 16.74
N TRP A 236 0.62 27.97 16.61
CA TRP A 236 -0.36 27.53 15.63
C TRP A 236 -1.63 26.95 16.27
N ASP A 237 -1.78 27.10 17.58
CA ASP A 237 -2.85 26.51 18.39
C ASP A 237 -4.26 26.87 17.88
N ASP A 238 -4.42 28.10 17.40
CA ASP A 238 -5.71 28.62 16.90
C ASP A 238 -5.89 28.46 15.38
N ALA A 239 -4.89 27.92 14.66
CA ALA A 239 -4.89 27.88 13.20
C ALA A 239 -4.30 26.59 12.58
N PRO A 240 -4.67 25.37 13.04
CA PRO A 240 -4.12 24.12 12.52
C PRO A 240 -4.39 23.92 11.02
N GLU A 241 -5.57 24.35 10.52
CA GLU A 241 -5.91 24.25 9.09
C GLU A 241 -4.99 25.12 8.22
N ALA A 242 -4.59 26.29 8.71
CA ALA A 242 -3.68 27.18 7.98
C ALA A 242 -2.29 26.56 7.84
N LEU A 243 -1.74 26.01 8.94
CA LEU A 243 -0.47 25.27 8.91
C LEU A 243 -0.50 24.16 7.86
N TYR A 244 -1.57 23.35 7.86
CA TYR A 244 -1.68 22.25 6.91
C TYR A 244 -1.72 22.73 5.45
N ARG A 245 -2.46 23.80 5.14
CA ARG A 245 -2.47 24.37 3.79
C ARG A 245 -1.11 24.90 3.38
N GLU A 246 -0.39 25.60 4.26
CA GLU A 246 0.96 26.09 3.97
C GLU A 246 1.96 24.94 3.72
N THR A 247 1.90 23.88 4.52
CA THR A 247 2.75 22.70 4.28
C THR A 247 2.40 22.01 2.95
N TYR A 248 1.13 22.01 2.54
CA TYR A 248 0.72 21.51 1.23
C TYR A 248 1.26 22.36 0.09
N GLU A 249 1.16 23.69 0.19
CA GLU A 249 1.67 24.60 -0.84
C GLU A 249 3.17 24.36 -1.09
N LEU A 250 3.97 24.27 -0.02
CA LEU A 250 5.40 23.97 -0.10
C LEU A 250 5.68 22.63 -0.79
N VAL A 251 5.03 21.56 -0.34
CA VAL A 251 5.27 20.21 -0.88
C VAL A 251 4.77 20.07 -2.30
N SER A 252 3.65 20.69 -2.66
CA SER A 252 3.08 20.66 -4.01
C SER A 252 3.96 21.36 -5.04
N GLY A 253 4.83 22.28 -4.60
CA GLY A 253 5.81 22.95 -5.44
C GLY A 253 7.05 22.13 -5.78
N LEU A 254 7.27 20.99 -5.10
CA LEU A 254 8.48 20.18 -5.29
C LEU A 254 8.41 19.27 -6.52
N GLY A 255 9.47 19.31 -7.32
CA GLY A 255 9.76 18.27 -8.32
C GLY A 255 10.19 16.94 -7.66
N LEU A 256 10.18 15.85 -8.44
CA LEU A 256 10.61 14.54 -7.95
C LEU A 256 12.05 14.57 -7.43
N ASP A 257 12.96 15.17 -8.18
CA ASP A 257 14.39 15.20 -7.83
C ASP A 257 14.64 15.94 -6.51
N GLU A 258 13.91 17.03 -6.25
CA GLU A 258 13.98 17.79 -4.99
C GLU A 258 13.44 16.95 -3.82
N ALA A 259 12.28 16.32 -3.99
CA ALA A 259 11.69 15.44 -2.99
C ALA A 259 12.61 14.25 -2.65
N LEU A 260 13.23 13.64 -3.67
CA LEU A 260 14.20 12.55 -3.47
C LEU A 260 15.50 13.04 -2.82
N ALA A 261 15.94 14.26 -3.13
CA ALA A 261 17.14 14.85 -2.52
C ALA A 261 16.98 15.04 -1.01
N LEU A 262 15.78 15.39 -0.54
CA LEU A 262 15.45 15.49 0.89
C LEU A 262 15.59 14.15 1.64
N LEU A 263 15.42 13.02 0.95
CA LEU A 263 15.70 11.67 1.50
C LEU A 263 17.18 11.26 1.43
N GLY A 264 18.02 12.03 0.76
CA GLY A 264 19.45 11.73 0.58
C GLY A 264 19.70 10.33 0.00
N ILE A 265 20.52 9.53 0.69
CA ILE A 265 20.88 8.18 0.22
C ILE A 265 19.68 7.22 0.18
N GLN A 266 18.71 7.40 1.09
CA GLN A 266 17.51 6.56 1.14
C GLN A 266 16.63 6.80 -0.09
N GLY A 267 16.50 8.06 -0.54
CA GLY A 267 15.77 8.40 -1.76
C GLY A 267 16.36 7.71 -2.99
N ARG A 268 17.69 7.76 -3.14
CA ARG A 268 18.40 7.08 -4.24
C ARG A 268 18.21 5.57 -4.22
N PHE A 269 18.40 4.93 -3.06
CA PHE A 269 18.23 3.48 -2.94
C PHE A 269 16.80 3.03 -3.23
N ARG A 270 15.80 3.70 -2.62
CA ARG A 270 14.39 3.33 -2.76
C ARG A 270 13.86 3.57 -4.17
N SER A 271 14.24 4.68 -4.80
CA SER A 271 13.87 4.97 -6.20
C SER A 271 14.48 3.95 -7.18
N GLN A 272 15.76 3.58 -7.03
CA GLN A 272 16.39 2.54 -7.84
C GLN A 272 15.72 1.17 -7.65
N ARG A 273 15.43 0.79 -6.39
CA ARG A 273 14.73 -0.46 -6.08
C ARG A 273 13.34 -0.47 -6.74
N LEU A 274 12.59 0.63 -6.65
CA LEU A 274 11.27 0.75 -7.25
C LEU A 274 11.32 0.64 -8.79
N GLN A 275 12.27 1.32 -9.44
CA GLN A 275 12.48 1.20 -10.89
C GLN A 275 12.83 -0.23 -11.31
N GLN A 276 13.64 -0.93 -10.52
CA GLN A 276 13.94 -2.34 -10.77
C GLN A 276 12.67 -3.20 -10.68
N ARG A 277 11.86 -3.03 -9.62
CA ARG A 277 10.61 -3.78 -9.45
C ARG A 277 9.58 -3.45 -10.52
N TYR A 278 9.52 -2.20 -10.97
CA TYR A 278 8.70 -1.81 -12.11
C TYR A 278 9.14 -2.53 -13.40
N GLY A 279 10.44 -2.64 -13.63
CA GLY A 279 10.99 -3.41 -14.76
C GLY A 279 10.61 -4.90 -14.72
N ASP A 280 10.56 -5.50 -13.52
CA ASP A 280 10.15 -6.90 -13.34
C ASP A 280 8.62 -7.06 -13.47
N LEU A 281 7.83 -6.10 -12.96
CA LEU A 281 6.38 -6.02 -13.13
C LEU A 281 5.96 -5.91 -14.61
N LEU A 282 6.75 -5.25 -15.45
CA LEU A 282 6.49 -5.18 -16.89
C LEU A 282 7.04 -6.38 -17.67
N ARG A 283 7.99 -7.13 -17.11
CA ARG A 283 8.64 -8.26 -17.80
C ARG A 283 7.77 -9.51 -17.71
N ARG A 284 7.15 -9.88 -18.84
CA ARG A 284 6.54 -11.20 -19.06
C ARG A 284 7.55 -12.13 -19.74
N ALA A 285 8.46 -12.67 -18.94
CA ALA A 285 9.38 -13.69 -19.40
C ALA A 285 9.84 -14.55 -18.22
N VAL A 286 9.64 -15.85 -18.33
CA VAL A 286 10.22 -16.81 -17.41
C VAL A 286 11.73 -16.93 -17.70
N PRO A 287 12.60 -16.82 -16.69
CA PRO A 287 14.04 -16.99 -16.86
C PRO A 287 14.39 -18.34 -17.51
N PRO A 288 15.51 -18.44 -18.25
CA PRO A 288 15.93 -19.70 -18.87
C PRO A 288 16.21 -20.79 -17.83
N THR A 289 16.51 -20.37 -16.60
CA THR A 289 16.73 -21.25 -15.46
C THR A 289 15.82 -20.91 -14.29
N CYS A 290 15.08 -21.90 -13.80
CA CYS A 290 14.15 -21.77 -12.67
C CYS A 290 14.16 -23.03 -11.81
N SER A 291 13.80 -22.88 -10.55
CA SER A 291 13.51 -23.98 -9.63
C SER A 291 12.10 -23.86 -9.09
N VAL A 292 11.55 -24.97 -8.60
CA VAL A 292 10.30 -24.97 -7.84
C VAL A 292 10.58 -24.40 -6.45
N ALA A 293 9.81 -23.41 -6.05
CA ALA A 293 9.86 -22.86 -4.69
C ALA A 293 9.25 -23.84 -3.68
N GLU A 294 9.45 -23.57 -2.39
CA GLU A 294 8.68 -24.25 -1.36
C GLU A 294 7.21 -23.85 -1.49
N MET A 295 6.33 -24.85 -1.55
CA MET A 295 4.90 -24.67 -1.81
C MET A 295 4.07 -25.47 -0.81
N LYS A 296 2.91 -24.92 -0.46
CA LYS A 296 1.93 -25.53 0.44
C LYS A 296 0.66 -25.85 -0.33
N PHE A 297 -0.08 -26.84 0.17
CA PHE A 297 -1.34 -27.30 -0.39
C PHE A 297 -2.47 -26.83 0.51
N GLU A 298 -3.45 -26.13 -0.07
CA GLU A 298 -4.62 -25.66 0.68
C GLU A 298 -5.77 -26.64 0.57
N SER A 299 -6.04 -27.15 -0.65
CA SER A 299 -7.10 -28.12 -0.89
C SER A 299 -6.74 -29.04 -2.06
N THR A 300 -7.30 -30.25 -2.07
CA THR A 300 -7.08 -31.24 -3.13
C THR A 300 -8.41 -31.86 -3.55
N SER A 301 -8.65 -31.91 -4.86
CA SER A 301 -9.79 -32.61 -5.47
C SER A 301 -9.31 -33.74 -6.38
N ALA A 302 -10.24 -34.50 -6.96
CA ALA A 302 -9.91 -35.55 -7.93
C ALA A 302 -9.23 -35.00 -9.21
N LYS A 303 -9.41 -33.71 -9.54
CA LYS A 303 -8.94 -33.11 -10.80
C LYS A 303 -7.92 -32.00 -10.60
N THR A 304 -8.05 -31.24 -9.52
CA THR A 304 -7.32 -30.01 -9.27
C THR A 304 -6.76 -29.98 -7.86
N VAL A 305 -5.80 -29.10 -7.66
CA VAL A 305 -5.20 -28.82 -6.36
C VAL A 305 -4.96 -27.32 -6.25
N THR A 306 -5.24 -26.78 -5.07
CA THR A 306 -4.96 -25.37 -4.75
C THR A 306 -3.63 -25.30 -4.04
N ILE A 307 -2.68 -24.57 -4.62
CA ILE A 307 -1.32 -24.41 -4.13
C ILE A 307 -0.98 -22.93 -3.92
N PHE A 308 -0.01 -22.66 -3.07
CA PHE A 308 0.60 -21.34 -2.95
C PHE A 308 2.08 -21.48 -2.60
N ALA A 309 2.88 -20.48 -3.01
CA ALA A 309 4.29 -20.42 -2.65
C ALA A 309 4.43 -19.92 -1.20
N GLU A 310 5.39 -20.43 -0.44
CA GLU A 310 5.64 -19.88 0.90
C GLU A 310 6.02 -18.39 0.87
N ALA A 311 6.65 -17.96 -0.23
CA ALA A 311 7.01 -16.56 -0.44
C ALA A 311 5.79 -15.64 -0.72
N HIS A 312 4.63 -16.18 -1.11
CA HIS A 312 3.46 -15.37 -1.43
C HIS A 312 2.14 -16.12 -1.18
N PRO A 313 1.25 -15.64 -0.31
CA PRO A 313 0.09 -16.39 0.17
C PRO A 313 -1.10 -16.42 -0.82
N GLU A 314 -0.96 -15.83 -2.01
CA GLU A 314 -2.01 -15.92 -3.03
C GLU A 314 -2.03 -17.30 -3.69
N THR A 315 -3.23 -17.88 -3.75
CA THR A 315 -3.46 -19.26 -4.13
C THR A 315 -3.70 -19.40 -5.62
N LEU A 316 -3.19 -20.48 -6.21
CA LEU A 316 -3.39 -20.87 -7.59
C LEU A 316 -4.01 -22.27 -7.62
N GLU A 317 -5.16 -22.40 -8.27
CA GLU A 317 -5.74 -23.71 -8.58
C GLU A 317 -5.13 -24.25 -9.88
N VAL A 318 -4.53 -25.43 -9.81
CA VAL A 318 -3.92 -26.08 -10.98
C VAL A 318 -4.42 -27.52 -11.14
N PRO A 319 -4.46 -28.06 -12.37
CA PRO A 319 -4.68 -29.48 -12.59
C PRO A 319 -3.61 -30.35 -11.91
N ASN A 320 -3.98 -31.56 -11.46
CA ASN A 320 -3.05 -32.51 -10.84
C ASN A 320 -1.84 -32.86 -11.72
N SER A 321 -1.98 -32.79 -13.05
CA SER A 321 -0.88 -32.99 -14.01
C SER A 321 0.21 -31.93 -13.90
N VAL A 322 -0.13 -30.70 -13.48
CA VAL A 322 0.84 -29.61 -13.29
C VAL A 322 1.78 -29.93 -12.13
N ILE A 323 1.28 -30.49 -11.03
CA ILE A 323 2.13 -30.88 -9.89
C ILE A 323 3.16 -31.93 -10.29
N GLN A 324 2.75 -32.90 -11.11
CA GLN A 324 3.65 -33.92 -11.62
C GLN A 324 4.70 -33.30 -12.55
N ALA A 325 4.30 -32.32 -13.36
CA ALA A 325 5.20 -31.58 -14.25
C ALA A 325 6.25 -30.74 -13.50
N LEU A 326 5.91 -30.16 -12.33
CA LEU A 326 6.83 -29.35 -11.53
C LEU A 326 8.10 -30.11 -11.13
N ALA A 327 8.05 -31.44 -10.98
CA ALA A 327 9.23 -32.25 -10.66
C ALA A 327 10.37 -32.09 -11.69
N LEU A 328 10.05 -31.81 -12.96
CA LEU A 328 11.03 -31.64 -14.04
C LEU A 328 11.78 -30.31 -13.94
N PHE A 329 11.17 -29.29 -13.34
CA PHE A 329 11.80 -27.98 -13.13
C PHE A 329 12.82 -27.98 -11.99
N ARG A 330 12.93 -29.06 -11.19
CA ARG A 330 13.99 -29.19 -10.18
C ARG A 330 15.40 -29.23 -10.78
N GLN A 331 15.53 -29.59 -12.06
CA GLN A 331 16.82 -29.67 -12.76
C GLN A 331 17.29 -28.31 -13.34
N GLY A 332 16.52 -27.24 -13.11
CA GLY A 332 17.02 -25.88 -13.31
C GLY A 332 16.95 -25.32 -14.72
N ASN A 333 16.78 -26.11 -15.79
CA ASN A 333 16.69 -25.62 -17.17
C ASN A 333 15.25 -25.72 -17.71
N VAL A 334 14.64 -24.57 -18.00
CA VAL A 334 13.24 -24.49 -18.43
C VAL A 334 13.02 -25.17 -19.78
N LYS A 335 13.94 -25.02 -20.74
CA LYS A 335 13.79 -25.62 -22.06
C LYS A 335 13.80 -27.15 -21.98
N VAL A 336 14.73 -27.72 -21.21
CA VAL A 336 14.84 -29.18 -21.02
C VAL A 336 13.56 -29.72 -20.38
N ALA A 337 13.05 -29.07 -19.34
CA ALA A 337 11.79 -29.47 -18.69
C ALA A 337 10.60 -29.42 -19.66
N LEU A 338 10.48 -28.38 -20.48
CA LEU A 338 9.41 -28.25 -21.48
C LEU A 338 9.51 -29.28 -22.61
N ASP A 339 10.73 -29.56 -23.08
CA ASP A 339 10.98 -30.57 -24.11
C ASP A 339 10.57 -31.97 -23.59
N GLU A 340 10.93 -32.30 -22.35
CA GLU A 340 10.55 -33.56 -21.70
C GLU A 340 9.03 -33.67 -21.44
N LEU A 341 8.38 -32.57 -21.05
CA LEU A 341 6.91 -32.54 -20.91
C LEU A 341 6.19 -32.82 -22.22
N ARG A 342 6.70 -32.28 -23.33
CA ARG A 342 6.17 -32.53 -24.66
C ARG A 342 6.36 -34.00 -25.07
N ASP A 343 7.52 -34.59 -24.78
CA ASP A 343 7.80 -35.99 -25.08
C ASP A 343 6.91 -36.95 -24.27
N ARG A 344 6.48 -36.54 -23.07
CA ARG A 344 5.51 -37.26 -22.23
C ARG A 344 4.05 -37.06 -22.64
N GLY A 345 3.77 -36.29 -23.70
CA GLY A 345 2.42 -36.02 -24.16
C GLY A 345 1.63 -35.03 -23.29
N THR A 346 2.31 -34.27 -22.42
CA THR A 346 1.71 -33.31 -21.49
C THR A 346 2.38 -31.94 -21.63
N PRO A 347 2.26 -31.27 -22.80
CA PRO A 347 2.91 -29.98 -23.00
C PRO A 347 2.37 -28.93 -22.00
N MET A 348 3.26 -28.07 -21.52
CA MET A 348 2.88 -26.94 -20.68
C MET A 348 2.81 -25.67 -21.52
N GLU A 349 1.64 -25.03 -21.50
CA GLU A 349 1.42 -23.78 -22.21
C GLU A 349 2.31 -22.64 -21.66
N PRO A 350 2.88 -21.77 -22.51
CA PRO A 350 3.69 -20.63 -22.06
C PRO A 350 2.96 -19.71 -21.08
N ALA A 351 1.64 -19.56 -21.23
CA ALA A 351 0.82 -18.76 -20.32
C ALA A 351 0.79 -19.34 -18.90
N LEU A 352 0.58 -20.66 -18.77
CA LEU A 352 0.60 -21.35 -17.49
C LEU A 352 2.00 -21.31 -16.86
N LEU A 353 3.06 -21.46 -17.67
CA LEU A 353 4.43 -21.34 -17.18
C LEU A 353 4.71 -19.93 -16.61
N GLN A 354 4.24 -18.89 -17.29
CA GLN A 354 4.33 -17.52 -16.79
C GLN A 354 3.51 -17.31 -15.52
N GLU A 355 2.31 -17.90 -15.45
CA GLU A 355 1.44 -17.84 -14.27
C GLU A 355 2.12 -18.52 -13.06
N LEU A 356 2.67 -19.72 -13.22
CA LEU A 356 3.43 -20.40 -12.16
C LEU A 356 4.62 -19.55 -11.66
N PHE A 357 5.26 -18.80 -12.55
CA PHE A 357 6.33 -17.86 -12.18
C PHE A 357 5.78 -16.62 -11.46
N ASP A 358 4.67 -16.05 -11.94
CA ASP A 358 4.03 -14.86 -11.36
C ASP A 358 3.42 -15.15 -9.98
N TYR A 359 3.01 -16.39 -9.71
CA TYR A 359 2.59 -16.86 -8.39
C TYR A 359 3.75 -17.30 -7.48
N GLY A 360 5.00 -17.22 -7.97
CA GLY A 360 6.20 -17.60 -7.21
C GLY A 360 6.38 -19.11 -7.01
N ILE A 361 5.56 -19.95 -7.65
CA ILE A 361 5.71 -21.42 -7.64
C ILE A 361 7.00 -21.81 -8.36
N LEU A 362 7.31 -21.13 -9.46
CA LEU A 362 8.62 -21.16 -10.09
C LEU A 362 9.39 -19.90 -9.72
N ARG A 363 10.66 -20.05 -9.33
CA ARG A 363 11.55 -18.94 -9.00
C ARG A 363 12.83 -18.99 -9.81
N LYS A 364 13.40 -17.82 -10.06
CA LYS A 364 14.74 -17.71 -10.64
C LYS A 364 15.77 -18.33 -9.69
N ASN A 365 16.70 -19.11 -10.26
CA ASN A 365 17.85 -19.64 -9.51
C ASN A 365 18.88 -18.56 -9.17
#